data_AF-A0A933XKI0-F1
#
_entry.id   AF-A0A933XKI0-F1
#
_cell.length_a   1.000
_cell.length_b   1.000
_cell.length_c   1.000
_cell.angle_alpha   90.00
_cell.angle_beta   90.00
_cell.angle_gamma   90.00
#
_symmetry.space_group_name_H-M   'P 1'
#
loop_
_entity.id
_entity.type
_entity.pdbx_description
1 polymer ?
#
loop_
_entity_poly.entity_id
_entity_poly.type
_entity_poly.pdbx_seq_one_letter_code
_entity_poly.pdbx_strand_id
1 'polypeptide(L)'
;FTGTLSFNGKLIPGVMERLNKIADFLNIHVLTSDTFGTAVSELKDVRCIAYVLEGEYHDIQKEEYAQKLGANSVVAFGNGNNDRKMLRVARIGVAVTEGEGCAVDILMAATVHVKSINDGLELLLHPKRLKATLRY
;
A
#
# COMPACT_ATOMS: atom_id res chain seq x y z
N PHE A 1 10.00 2.30 -5.73
CA PHE A 1 8.62 2.51 -6.16
C PHE A 1 8.29 1.46 -7.22
N THR A 2 7.95 0.23 -6.79
CA THR A 2 7.54 -0.88 -7.67
C THR A 2 6.83 -1.94 -6.82
N GLY A 3 6.10 -2.87 -7.43
CA GLY A 3 5.44 -4.00 -6.77
C GLY A 3 4.04 -3.71 -6.24
N THR A 4 3.81 -2.56 -5.60
CA THR A 4 2.49 -2.22 -5.01
C THR A 4 1.67 -1.30 -5.91
N LEU A 5 2.05 -0.03 -6.04
CA LEU A 5 1.29 0.99 -6.80
C LEU A 5 1.78 1.14 -8.24
N SER A 6 2.96 0.59 -8.54
CA SER A 6 3.70 0.80 -9.77
C SER A 6 4.37 -0.48 -10.22
N PHE A 7 4.68 -0.54 -11.52
CA PHE A 7 5.45 -1.61 -12.13
C PHE A 7 6.62 -0.97 -12.89
N ASN A 8 7.85 -1.40 -12.60
CA ASN A 8 9.08 -0.81 -13.15
C ASN A 8 9.14 0.71 -12.97
N GLY A 9 8.78 1.21 -11.78
CA GLY A 9 8.83 2.64 -11.49
C GLY A 9 7.66 3.46 -12.03
N LYS A 10 6.75 2.88 -12.82
CA LYS A 10 5.63 3.61 -13.41
C LYS A 10 4.31 3.27 -12.74
N LEU A 11 3.52 4.29 -12.39
CA LEU A 11 2.22 4.09 -11.74
C LEU A 11 1.31 3.23 -12.61
N ILE A 12 0.66 2.24 -12.01
CA ILE A 12 -0.24 1.33 -12.73
C ILE A 12 -1.47 2.13 -13.21
N PRO A 13 -1.93 1.94 -14.46
CA PRO A 13 -3.14 2.60 -14.96
C PRO A 13 -4.34 2.39 -14.05
N GLY A 14 -5.09 3.47 -13.79
CA GLY A 14 -6.26 3.44 -12.91
C GLY A 14 -5.99 3.65 -11.42
N VAL A 15 -4.73 3.63 -10.98
CA VAL A 15 -4.36 3.82 -9.57
C VAL A 15 -4.56 5.26 -9.15
N MET A 16 -4.09 6.22 -9.95
CA MET A 16 -4.20 7.65 -9.65
C MET A 16 -5.67 8.07 -9.44
N GLU A 17 -6.56 7.67 -10.34
CA GLU A 17 -7.98 8.03 -10.27
C GLU A 17 -8.65 7.43 -9.03
N ARG A 18 -8.28 6.21 -8.65
CA ARG A 18 -8.81 5.53 -7.45
C ARG A 18 -8.28 6.14 -6.17
N LEU A 19 -6.98 6.37 -6.08
CA LEU A 19 -6.38 7.07 -4.94
C LEU A 19 -7.01 8.45 -4.78
N ASN A 20 -7.16 9.19 -5.86
CA ASN A 20 -7.84 10.48 -5.80
C ASN A 20 -9.28 10.35 -5.31
N LYS A 21 -10.09 9.37 -5.72
CA LYS A 21 -11.43 9.18 -5.13
C LYS A 21 -11.38 8.78 -3.64
N ILE A 22 -10.43 7.95 -3.25
CA ILE A 22 -10.26 7.51 -1.86
C ILE A 22 -9.85 8.69 -0.96
N ALA A 23 -9.08 9.64 -1.49
CA ALA A 23 -8.66 10.84 -0.78
C ALA A 23 -9.82 11.75 -0.33
N ASP A 24 -11.05 11.53 -0.81
CA ASP A 24 -12.24 12.23 -0.32
C ASP A 24 -12.66 11.81 1.09
N PHE A 25 -12.21 10.64 1.57
CA PHE A 25 -12.63 10.09 2.86
C PHE A 25 -11.51 9.37 3.64
N LEU A 26 -10.30 9.27 3.09
CA LEU A 26 -9.10 8.76 3.78
C LEU A 26 -7.87 9.62 3.47
N ASN A 27 -6.97 9.75 4.44
CA ASN A 27 -5.66 10.33 4.19
C ASN A 27 -4.75 9.29 3.52
N ILE A 28 -4.11 9.65 2.41
CA ILE A 28 -3.26 8.74 1.64
C ILE A 28 -1.79 9.05 1.92
N HIS A 29 -1.05 8.02 2.35
CA HIS A 29 0.37 8.08 2.60
C HIS A 29 1.07 7.02 1.74
N VAL A 30 2.10 7.41 0.99
CA VAL A 30 2.90 6.49 0.15
C VAL A 30 4.31 6.44 0.68
N LEU A 31 4.69 5.29 1.26
CA LEU A 31 6.02 5.03 1.77
C LEU A 31 6.82 4.19 0.76
N THR A 32 7.94 4.72 0.27
CA THR A 32 8.71 4.06 -0.80
C THR A 32 10.20 4.21 -0.59
N SER A 33 10.96 3.14 -0.87
CA SER A 33 12.43 3.21 -1.01
C SER A 33 12.87 3.82 -2.35
N ASP A 34 11.89 4.22 -3.17
CA ASP A 34 12.04 4.81 -4.50
C ASP A 34 13.16 4.24 -5.39
N THR A 35 13.21 2.91 -5.52
CA THR A 35 14.22 2.17 -6.29
C THR A 35 14.54 2.73 -7.68
N PHE A 36 13.57 3.33 -8.36
CA PHE A 36 13.73 3.88 -9.70
C PHE A 36 13.89 5.41 -9.74
N GLY A 37 13.75 6.10 -8.59
CA GLY A 37 13.80 7.56 -8.50
C GLY A 37 12.62 8.27 -9.16
N THR A 38 11.48 7.60 -9.31
CA THR A 38 10.32 8.07 -10.08
C THR A 38 9.11 8.37 -9.22
N ALA A 39 9.13 8.06 -7.91
CA ALA A 39 7.94 8.17 -7.07
C ALA A 39 7.35 9.58 -7.07
N VAL A 40 8.20 10.60 -6.92
CA VAL A 40 7.75 12.01 -6.85
C VAL A 40 7.09 12.45 -8.15
N SER A 41 7.66 12.10 -9.31
CA SER A 41 7.10 12.48 -10.60
C SER A 41 5.80 11.74 -10.93
N GLU A 42 5.72 10.46 -10.59
CA GLU A 42 4.55 9.62 -10.86
C GLU A 42 3.37 9.92 -9.93
N LEU A 43 3.64 10.42 -8.72
CA LEU A 43 2.63 10.77 -7.72
C LEU A 43 2.23 12.25 -7.72
N LYS A 44 2.79 13.09 -8.61
CA LYS A 44 2.58 14.54 -8.60
C LYS A 44 1.09 14.97 -8.66
N ASP A 45 0.27 14.19 -9.36
CA ASP A 45 -1.16 14.45 -9.57
C ASP A 45 -2.05 13.56 -8.66
N VAL A 46 -1.43 12.87 -7.69
CA VAL A 46 -2.11 12.05 -6.68
C VAL A 46 -2.21 12.84 -5.38
N ARG A 47 -3.42 12.96 -4.83
CA ARG A 47 -3.69 13.57 -3.52
C ARG A 47 -3.18 12.68 -2.39
N CYS A 48 -1.87 12.70 -2.17
CA CYS A 48 -1.20 11.90 -1.16
C CYS A 48 0.01 12.62 -0.57
N ILE A 49 0.44 12.14 0.60
CA ILE A 49 1.74 12.46 1.17
C ILE A 49 2.71 11.36 0.74
N ALA A 50 3.64 11.70 -0.15
CA ALA A 50 4.72 10.80 -0.54
C ALA A 50 5.92 10.95 0.41
N TYR A 51 6.41 9.84 0.95
CA TYR A 51 7.58 9.79 1.81
C TYR A 51 8.59 8.81 1.22
N VAL A 52 9.73 9.35 0.78
CA VAL A 52 10.87 8.56 0.34
C VAL A 52 11.70 8.20 1.57
N LEU A 53 11.87 6.90 1.80
CA LEU A 53 12.62 6.38 2.94
C LEU A 53 14.12 6.53 2.69
N GLU A 54 14.86 6.80 3.77
CA GLU A 54 16.31 6.98 3.74
C GLU A 54 17.01 5.90 4.58
N GLY A 55 18.25 5.59 4.22
CA GLY A 55 19.08 4.63 4.97
C GLY A 55 18.65 3.17 4.81
N GLU A 56 18.78 2.40 5.89
CA GLU A 56 18.48 0.96 5.94
C GLU A 56 17.24 0.67 6.79
N TYR A 57 16.84 -0.61 6.86
CA TYR A 57 15.72 -1.08 7.71
C TYR A 57 14.36 -0.47 7.38
N HIS A 58 14.06 -0.36 6.09
CA HIS A 58 12.79 0.16 5.57
C HIS A 58 11.54 -0.56 6.12
N ASP A 59 11.67 -1.82 6.54
CA ASP A 59 10.59 -2.55 7.21
C ASP A 59 10.23 -1.97 8.58
N ILE A 60 11.23 -1.61 9.39
CA ILE A 60 11.05 -0.97 10.69
C ILE A 60 10.50 0.44 10.49
N GLN A 61 11.08 1.22 9.58
CA GLN A 61 10.62 2.58 9.32
C GLN A 61 9.13 2.64 8.90
N LYS A 62 8.69 1.69 8.05
CA LYS A 62 7.28 1.59 7.64
C LYS A 62 6.36 1.18 8.78
N GLU A 63 6.80 0.26 9.65
CA GLU A 63 6.07 -0.13 10.85
C GLU A 63 5.89 1.06 11.81
N GLU A 64 6.97 1.76 12.14
CA GLU A 64 6.94 2.92 13.01
C GLU A 64 6.05 4.03 12.45
N TYR A 65 6.07 4.24 11.13
CA TYR A 65 5.20 5.21 10.48
C TYR A 65 3.71 4.85 10.65
N ALA A 66 3.33 3.59 10.43
CA ALA A 66 1.96 3.14 10.65
C ALA A 66 1.55 3.24 12.13
N GLN A 67 2.46 2.97 13.06
CA GLN A 67 2.20 3.16 14.49
C GLN A 67 1.98 4.63 14.85
N LYS A 68 2.79 5.55 14.30
CA LYS A 68 2.65 7.01 14.50
C LYS A 68 1.30 7.53 14.00
N LEU A 69 0.76 6.96 12.92
CA LEU A 69 -0.59 7.27 12.42
C LEU A 69 -1.73 6.67 13.27
N GLY A 70 -1.41 5.84 14.27
CA GLY A 70 -2.38 5.01 14.96
C GLY A 70 -2.73 3.77 14.14
N ALA A 71 -1.94 2.71 14.31
CA ALA A 71 -2.04 1.48 13.50
C ALA A 71 -3.47 0.88 13.43
N ASN A 72 -4.27 1.01 14.49
CA ASN A 72 -5.66 0.56 14.55
C ASN A 72 -6.65 1.34 13.64
N SER A 73 -6.23 2.48 13.09
CA SER A 73 -6.97 3.27 12.08
C SER A 73 -6.37 3.17 10.68
N VAL A 74 -5.37 2.30 10.46
CA VAL A 74 -4.65 2.20 9.18
C VAL A 74 -5.12 0.98 8.37
N VAL A 75 -5.39 1.21 7.08
CA VAL A 75 -5.40 0.15 6.07
C VAL A 75 -4.12 0.29 5.25
N ALA A 76 -3.31 -0.77 5.20
CA ALA A 76 -2.00 -0.74 4.56
C ALA A 76 -1.95 -1.70 3.36
N PHE A 77 -1.27 -1.29 2.29
CA PHE A 77 -1.04 -2.09 1.10
C PHE A 77 0.46 -2.28 0.91
N GLY A 78 0.88 -3.49 0.55
CA GLY A 78 2.29 -3.80 0.36
C GLY A 78 2.51 -4.98 -0.57
N ASN A 79 3.74 -5.12 -1.05
CA ASN A 79 4.17 -6.20 -1.95
C ASN A 79 5.50 -6.83 -1.49
N GLY A 80 6.45 -5.99 -1.08
CA GLY A 80 7.81 -6.39 -0.79
C GLY A 80 8.00 -6.90 0.63
N ASN A 81 9.14 -7.56 0.88
CA ASN A 81 9.49 -8.01 2.22
C ASN A 81 9.60 -6.83 3.21
N ASN A 82 9.94 -5.64 2.72
CA ASN A 82 9.99 -4.41 3.51
C ASN A 82 8.62 -3.87 3.95
N ASP A 83 7.50 -4.42 3.45
CA ASP A 83 6.16 -4.01 3.88
C ASP A 83 5.59 -4.87 5.02
N ARG A 84 6.21 -6.04 5.29
CA ARG A 84 5.63 -7.09 6.15
C ARG A 84 5.27 -6.62 7.55
N LYS A 85 6.10 -5.78 8.18
CA LYS A 85 5.88 -5.31 9.55
C LYS A 85 4.74 -4.29 9.60
N MET A 86 4.72 -3.34 8.67
CA MET A 86 3.62 -2.39 8.48
C MET A 86 2.27 -3.11 8.29
N LEU A 87 2.22 -4.12 7.43
CA LEU A 87 0.97 -4.88 7.22
C LEU A 87 0.51 -5.62 8.46
N ARG A 88 1.45 -6.16 9.26
CA ARG A 88 1.14 -6.91 10.48
C ARG A 88 0.54 -6.02 11.58
N VAL A 89 0.98 -4.77 11.69
CA VAL A 89 0.48 -3.84 12.72
C VAL A 89 -0.79 -3.10 12.30
N ALA A 90 -1.00 -2.88 11.00
CA ALA A 90 -2.17 -2.18 10.48
C ALA A 90 -3.49 -2.90 10.84
N ARG A 91 -4.56 -2.14 11.02
CA ARG A 91 -5.91 -2.69 11.27
C ARG A 91 -6.35 -3.65 10.18
N ILE A 92 -6.02 -3.32 8.94
CA ILE A 92 -6.21 -4.20 7.78
C ILE A 92 -4.93 -4.13 6.95
N GLY A 93 -4.19 -5.24 6.90
CA GLY A 93 -3.05 -5.40 6.00
C GLY A 93 -3.48 -6.07 4.70
N VAL A 94 -3.12 -5.50 3.56
CA VAL A 94 -3.43 -6.04 2.22
C VAL A 94 -2.13 -6.35 1.48
N ALA A 95 -1.89 -7.63 1.23
CA ALA A 95 -0.84 -8.09 0.35
C ALA A 95 -1.28 -7.96 -1.11
N VAL A 96 -0.45 -7.31 -1.92
CA VAL A 96 -0.68 -7.07 -3.35
C VAL A 96 0.36 -7.84 -4.15
N THR A 97 -0.08 -8.67 -5.10
CA THR A 97 0.84 -9.47 -5.92
C THR A 97 1.41 -8.69 -7.09
N GLU A 98 0.55 -8.04 -7.87
CA GLU A 98 0.91 -7.45 -9.16
C GLU A 98 1.67 -8.40 -10.11
N GLY A 99 2.10 -7.88 -11.26
CA GLY A 99 2.75 -8.65 -12.33
C GLY A 99 4.16 -9.18 -12.02
N GLU A 100 4.80 -8.72 -10.94
CA GLU A 100 6.15 -9.14 -10.53
C GLU A 100 6.15 -10.16 -9.38
N GLY A 101 4.97 -10.54 -8.89
CA GLY A 101 4.84 -11.38 -7.70
C GLY A 101 5.03 -10.57 -6.42
N CYS A 102 4.87 -11.21 -5.26
CA CYS A 102 5.10 -10.59 -3.95
C CYS A 102 5.96 -11.48 -3.07
N ALA A 103 6.58 -10.89 -2.04
CA ALA A 103 7.36 -11.64 -1.07
C ALA A 103 6.45 -12.61 -0.29
N VAL A 104 6.83 -13.89 -0.19
CA VAL A 104 6.00 -14.92 0.49
C VAL A 104 5.63 -14.50 1.93
N ASP A 105 6.57 -13.90 2.64
CA ASP A 105 6.36 -13.42 4.02
C ASP A 105 5.24 -12.39 4.14
N ILE A 106 4.93 -11.64 3.07
CA ILE A 106 3.86 -10.65 3.10
C ILE A 106 2.48 -11.30 3.12
N LEU A 107 2.33 -12.47 2.50
CA LEU A 107 1.08 -13.24 2.50
C LEU A 107 0.72 -13.71 3.91
N MET A 108 1.74 -14.03 4.70
CA MET A 108 1.58 -14.46 6.10
C MET A 108 1.45 -13.28 7.07
N ALA A 109 1.79 -12.07 6.65
CA ALA A 109 1.66 -10.85 7.45
C ALA A 109 0.33 -10.11 7.21
N ALA A 110 -0.24 -10.24 6.02
CA ALA A 110 -1.46 -9.56 5.62
C ALA A 110 -2.73 -10.26 6.12
N THR A 111 -3.82 -9.50 6.19
CA THR A 111 -5.18 -9.97 6.47
C THR A 111 -5.92 -10.36 5.20
N VAL A 112 -5.64 -9.67 4.09
CA VAL A 112 -6.24 -9.91 2.77
C VAL A 112 -5.14 -9.99 1.74
N HIS A 113 -5.35 -10.84 0.74
CA HIS A 113 -4.53 -10.91 -0.45
C HIS A 113 -5.33 -10.47 -1.67
N VAL A 114 -4.72 -9.67 -2.53
CA VAL A 114 -5.26 -9.26 -3.82
C VAL A 114 -4.25 -9.48 -4.94
N LYS A 115 -4.77 -9.75 -6.14
CA LYS A 115 -3.95 -9.95 -7.34
C LYS A 115 -3.38 -8.64 -7.83
N SER A 116 -4.17 -7.57 -7.83
CA SER A 116 -3.74 -6.22 -8.23
C SER A 116 -4.10 -5.16 -7.19
N ILE A 117 -3.39 -4.04 -7.20
CA ILE A 117 -3.67 -2.87 -6.39
C ILE A 117 -5.00 -2.24 -6.78
N ASN A 118 -5.37 -2.29 -8.06
CA ASN A 118 -6.70 -1.82 -8.49
C ASN A 118 -7.80 -2.61 -7.77
N ASP A 119 -7.69 -3.94 -7.67
CA ASP A 119 -8.63 -4.75 -6.87
C ASP A 119 -8.61 -4.35 -5.39
N GLY A 120 -7.41 -4.09 -4.84
CA GLY A 120 -7.24 -3.64 -3.46
C GLY A 120 -7.92 -2.31 -3.16
N LEU A 121 -7.74 -1.30 -4.01
CA LEU A 121 -8.36 0.01 -3.86
C LEU A 121 -9.89 -0.05 -4.05
N GLU A 122 -10.38 -0.94 -4.92
CA GLU A 122 -11.81 -1.21 -5.07
C GLU A 122 -12.45 -1.78 -3.80
N LEU A 123 -11.70 -2.47 -2.93
CA LEU A 123 -12.21 -2.91 -1.62
C LEU A 123 -12.51 -1.73 -0.70
N LEU A 124 -11.78 -0.62 -0.83
CA LEU A 124 -12.03 0.61 -0.06
C LEU A 124 -13.21 1.40 -0.62
N LEU A 125 -13.34 1.48 -1.95
CA LEU A 125 -14.47 2.13 -2.62
C LEU A 125 -15.78 1.34 -2.46
N HIS A 126 -15.69 0.02 -2.24
CA HIS A 126 -16.82 -0.87 -2.04
C HIS A 126 -16.68 -1.71 -0.76
N PRO A 127 -16.77 -1.09 0.43
CA PRO A 127 -16.40 -1.72 1.70
C PRO A 127 -17.23 -2.96 2.08
N LYS A 128 -18.43 -3.12 1.48
CA LYS A 128 -19.22 -4.36 1.63
C LYS A 128 -18.47 -5.60 1.13
N ARG A 129 -17.61 -5.48 0.11
CA ARG A 129 -16.77 -6.58 -0.40
C ARG A 129 -15.76 -7.02 0.66
N LEU A 130 -15.09 -6.04 1.29
CA LEU A 130 -14.13 -6.29 2.35
C LEU A 130 -14.78 -6.92 3.58
N LYS A 131 -15.97 -6.43 3.97
CA LYS A 131 -16.79 -7.03 5.03
C LYS A 131 -17.15 -8.49 4.75
N ALA A 132 -17.52 -8.81 3.51
CA ALA A 132 -17.84 -10.18 3.11
C ALA A 132 -16.63 -11.12 3.18
N THR A 133 -15.44 -10.65 2.81
CA THR A 133 -14.19 -11.41 2.92
C THR A 133 -13.81 -11.69 4.37
N LEU A 134 -13.86 -10.67 5.23
CA LEU A 134 -13.30 -10.75 6.59
C LEU A 134 -14.32 -11.08 7.69
N ARG A 135 -15.62 -11.09 7.37
CA ARG A 135 -16.71 -11.55 8.25
C ARG A 135 -16.80 -10.85 9.62
N TYR A 136 -16.43 -9.57 9.66
CA TYR A 136 -16.75 -8.64 10.75
C TYR A 136 -17.98 -7.77 10.42
#